data_AF-A0A1B8U2R6-F1
#
_entry.id   AF-A0A1B8U2R6-F1
#
_cell.length_a   1.000
_cell.length_b   1.000
_cell.length_c   1.000
_cell.angle_alpha   90.00
_cell.angle_beta   90.00
_cell.angle_gamma   90.00
#
_symmetry.space_group_name_H-M   'P 1'
#
loop_
_entity.id
_entity.type
_entity.pdbx_description
1 polymer ?
#
loop_
_entity_poly.entity_id
_entity_poly.type
_entity_poly.pdbx_seq_one_letter_code
_entity_poly.pdbx_strand_id
1 'polypeptide(L)'
;MKSGKVNLVEKSKKSYRVARPKQTGFSSPATHYTEPRIDLNAELITNPSATFYVRVIDNSFIDFEILENDVLIVDKSLTPKNNQLAVIVKEDAFQIERIDANSKEEMQLWGVITYVIKSVL
;
A
#
# COMPACT_ATOMS: atom_id res chain seq x y z
N MET A 1 -4.54 28.92 -32.11
CA MET A 1 -3.84 28.27 -30.98
C MET A 1 -4.89 27.72 -30.04
N LYS A 2 -5.04 26.39 -29.93
CA LYS A 2 -6.06 25.77 -29.06
C LYS A 2 -5.54 25.77 -27.62
N SER A 3 -6.17 26.59 -26.76
CA SER A 3 -5.89 26.61 -25.32
C SER A 3 -6.26 25.25 -24.73
N GLY A 4 -5.26 24.51 -24.24
CA GLY A 4 -5.47 23.23 -23.58
C GLY A 4 -6.25 23.42 -22.29
N LYS A 5 -7.37 22.71 -22.14
CA LYS A 5 -8.09 22.63 -20.86
C LYS A 5 -7.16 22.02 -19.82
N VAL A 6 -6.66 22.84 -18.92
CA VAL A 6 -6.07 22.39 -17.65
C VAL A 6 -7.18 21.78 -16.81
N ASN A 7 -7.13 20.47 -16.60
CA ASN A 7 -7.98 19.81 -15.63
C ASN A 7 -7.48 20.20 -14.24
N LEU A 8 -8.32 20.88 -13.44
CA LEU A 8 -8.03 21.09 -12.03
C LEU A 8 -7.88 19.72 -11.36
N VAL A 9 -6.75 19.49 -10.72
CA VAL A 9 -6.58 18.34 -9.83
C VAL A 9 -7.47 18.60 -8.61
N GLU A 10 -8.62 17.93 -8.53
CA GLU A 10 -9.40 17.90 -7.30
C GLU A 10 -8.57 17.22 -6.22
N LYS A 11 -8.22 17.97 -5.18
CA LYS A 11 -7.56 17.39 -4.00
C LYS A 11 -8.51 16.37 -3.38
N SER A 12 -7.98 15.21 -2.98
CA SER A 12 -8.73 14.21 -2.21
C SER A 12 -9.47 14.88 -1.05
N LYS A 13 -10.77 14.64 -0.95
CA LYS A 13 -11.63 15.18 0.12
C LYS A 13 -11.27 14.64 1.50
N LYS A 14 -10.51 13.54 1.57
CA LYS A 14 -10.06 12.92 2.83
C LYS A 14 -8.73 13.53 3.26
N SER A 15 -8.77 14.45 4.22
CA SER A 15 -7.59 14.96 4.91
C SER A 15 -7.52 14.38 6.32
N TYR A 16 -6.65 13.39 6.54
CA TYR A 16 -6.34 12.84 7.87
C TYR A 16 -5.31 13.64 8.64
N ARG A 17 -4.96 14.84 8.15
CA ARG A 17 -4.03 15.74 8.85
C ARG A 17 -4.69 16.18 10.15
N VAL A 18 -3.99 16.02 11.27
CA VAL A 18 -4.38 16.62 12.55
C VAL A 18 -4.54 18.13 12.32
N ALA A 19 -5.75 18.65 12.52
CA ALA A 19 -6.00 20.08 12.41
C ALA A 19 -5.15 20.79 13.46
N ARG A 20 -4.32 21.76 13.03
CA ARG A 20 -3.61 22.61 14.00
C ARG A 20 -4.68 23.34 14.83
N PRO A 21 -4.63 23.29 16.18
CA PRO A 21 -5.61 24.00 16.99
C PRO A 21 -5.49 25.48 16.67
N LYS A 22 -6.55 26.05 16.09
CA LYS A 22 -6.64 27.47 15.75
C LYS A 22 -7.48 28.15 16.82
N GLN A 23 -7.00 28.12 18.06
CA GLN A 23 -7.72 28.68 19.20
C GLN A 23 -6.85 29.71 19.91
N THR A 24 -7.37 30.94 20.03
CA THR A 24 -6.83 32.01 20.86
C THR A 24 -7.81 32.23 22.00
N GLY A 25 -7.49 31.77 23.22
CA GLY A 25 -8.33 31.88 24.41
C GLY A 25 -8.41 30.58 25.23
N PHE A 26 -9.22 30.60 26.31
CA PHE A 26 -9.44 29.43 27.18
C PHE A 26 -10.18 28.31 26.42
N SER A 27 -9.51 27.20 26.20
CA SER A 27 -10.10 25.99 25.65
C SER A 27 -11.01 25.33 26.68
N SER A 28 -12.23 24.95 26.28
CA SER A 28 -12.95 23.94 27.06
C SER A 28 -12.16 22.62 26.94
N PRO A 29 -11.91 21.87 28.04
CA PRO A 29 -11.06 20.68 28.03
C PRO A 29 -11.48 19.60 27.02
N ALA A 30 -12.74 19.64 26.58
CA ALA A 30 -13.35 18.66 25.68
C ALA A 30 -13.33 19.04 24.18
N THR A 31 -12.83 20.22 23.80
CA THR A 31 -12.94 20.72 22.41
C THR A 31 -11.85 20.20 21.46
N HIS A 32 -10.85 19.45 21.95
CA HIS A 32 -9.64 19.11 21.20
C HIS A 32 -9.48 17.65 20.74
N TYR A 33 -10.52 16.81 20.72
CA TYR A 33 -10.33 15.36 20.51
C TYR A 33 -11.15 14.72 19.38
N THR A 34 -11.37 15.43 18.28
CA THR A 34 -11.82 14.77 17.04
C THR A 34 -10.64 14.67 16.08
N GLU A 35 -9.63 13.90 16.48
CA GLU A 35 -8.59 13.50 15.54
C GLU A 35 -9.22 12.57 14.48
N PRO A 36 -9.04 12.85 13.18
CA PRO A 36 -9.52 11.97 12.14
C PRO A 36 -8.79 10.63 12.23
N ARG A 37 -9.55 9.54 12.44
CA ARG A 37 -9.00 8.18 12.45
C ARG A 37 -8.64 7.76 11.03
N ILE A 38 -7.49 7.10 10.89
CA ILE A 38 -7.08 6.44 9.66
C ILE A 38 -7.56 4.99 9.73
N ASP A 39 -8.40 4.60 8.79
CA ASP A 39 -8.75 3.20 8.55
C ASP A 39 -7.84 2.64 7.46
N LEU A 40 -6.93 1.74 7.85
CA LEU A 40 -5.97 1.13 6.91
C LEU A 40 -6.66 0.36 5.79
N ASN A 41 -7.83 -0.23 6.02
CA ASN A 41 -8.56 -0.90 4.95
C ASN A 41 -9.03 0.13 3.91
N ALA A 42 -9.63 1.23 4.38
CA ALA A 42 -10.11 2.28 3.50
C ALA A 42 -9.00 3.03 2.74
N GLU A 43 -7.77 3.04 3.28
CA GLU A 43 -6.63 3.72 2.67
C GLU A 43 -5.76 2.83 1.78
N LEU A 44 -5.57 1.55 2.14
CA LEU A 44 -4.62 0.67 1.47
C LEU A 44 -5.31 -0.35 0.54
N ILE A 45 -6.60 -0.62 0.74
CA ILE A 45 -7.33 -1.64 -0.02
C ILE A 45 -8.23 -0.98 -1.05
N THR A 46 -7.98 -1.27 -2.32
CA THR A 46 -8.86 -0.84 -3.42
C THR A 46 -9.93 -1.88 -3.73
N ASN A 47 -9.57 -3.17 -3.74
CA ASN A 47 -10.50 -4.27 -3.99
C ASN A 47 -10.45 -5.32 -2.87
N PRO A 48 -11.32 -5.22 -1.84
CA PRO A 48 -11.30 -6.13 -0.69
C PRO A 48 -11.46 -7.60 -1.05
N SER A 49 -12.23 -7.91 -2.10
CA SER A 49 -12.48 -9.30 -2.52
C SER A 49 -11.26 -9.97 -3.15
N ALA A 50 -10.29 -9.19 -3.62
CA ALA A 50 -9.08 -9.67 -4.29
C ALA A 50 -7.79 -9.33 -3.52
N THR A 51 -7.91 -8.73 -2.33
CA THR A 51 -6.77 -8.31 -1.51
C THR A 51 -6.55 -9.28 -0.36
N PHE A 52 -5.30 -9.70 -0.18
CA PHE A 52 -4.88 -10.69 0.81
C PHE A 52 -3.73 -10.15 1.66
N TYR A 53 -3.72 -10.53 2.92
CA TYR A 53 -2.61 -10.26 3.83
C TYR A 53 -1.75 -11.51 3.96
N VAL A 54 -0.44 -11.36 3.77
CA VAL A 54 0.53 -12.46 3.90
C VAL A 54 1.54 -12.08 4.96
N ARG A 55 1.75 -12.95 5.94
CA ARG A 55 2.82 -12.77 6.94
C ARG A 55 4.08 -13.47 6.47
N VAL A 56 5.18 -12.73 6.50
CA VAL A 56 6.50 -13.25 6.20
C VAL A 56 7.02 -14.02 7.42
N ILE A 57 7.50 -15.24 7.20
CA ILE A 57 7.89 -16.17 8.27
C ILE A 57 9.39 -16.26 8.50
N ASP A 58 10.20 -15.71 7.60
CA ASP A 58 11.66 -15.75 7.66
C ASP A 58 12.28 -14.58 6.87
N ASN A 59 13.61 -14.52 6.84
CA ASN A 59 14.36 -13.45 6.16
C ASN A 59 14.77 -13.81 4.72
N SER A 60 14.10 -14.77 4.06
CA SER A 60 14.47 -15.21 2.71
C SER A 60 14.36 -14.10 1.66
N PHE A 61 13.60 -13.04 1.96
CA PHE A 61 13.32 -11.93 1.05
C PHE A 61 14.00 -10.62 1.47
N ILE A 62 15.11 -10.71 2.21
CA ILE A 62 15.87 -9.56 2.71
C ILE A 62 16.40 -8.64 1.60
N ASP A 63 16.67 -9.17 0.41
CA ASP A 63 17.10 -8.40 -0.76
C ASP A 63 16.03 -7.41 -1.26
N PHE A 64 14.77 -7.64 -0.87
CA PHE A 64 13.66 -6.72 -1.11
C PHE A 64 13.30 -5.87 0.11
N GLU A 65 14.17 -5.87 1.13
CA GLU A 65 13.94 -5.24 2.43
C GLU A 65 12.69 -5.80 3.13
N ILE A 66 12.33 -7.05 2.86
CA ILE A 66 11.23 -7.76 3.49
C ILE A 66 11.82 -8.73 4.52
N LEU A 67 11.41 -8.57 5.77
CA LEU A 67 11.95 -9.29 6.92
C LEU A 67 10.87 -10.16 7.57
N GLU A 68 11.31 -11.09 8.40
CA GLU A 68 10.45 -11.87 9.27
C GLU A 68 9.46 -10.96 10.04
N ASN A 69 8.21 -11.40 10.16
CA ASN A 69 7.08 -10.69 10.78
C ASN A 69 6.52 -9.50 10.00
N ASP A 70 7.10 -9.10 8.87
CA ASP A 70 6.46 -8.14 7.98
C ASP A 70 5.13 -8.69 7.44
N VAL A 71 4.20 -7.77 7.16
CA VAL A 71 2.91 -8.10 6.55
C VAL A 71 2.84 -7.49 5.15
N LEU A 72 2.67 -8.35 4.16
CA LEU A 72 2.45 -7.94 2.77
C LEU A 72 0.95 -7.76 2.54
N ILE A 73 0.59 -6.69 1.84
CA ILE A 73 -0.72 -6.52 1.22
C ILE A 73 -0.58 -6.90 -0.25
N VAL A 74 -1.33 -7.90 -0.68
CA VAL A 74 -1.24 -8.47 -2.03
C VAL A 74 -2.59 -8.38 -2.74
N ASP A 75 -2.64 -7.79 -3.92
CA ASP A 75 -3.84 -7.69 -4.75
C ASP A 75 -3.73 -8.62 -5.96
N LYS A 76 -4.65 -9.58 -6.06
CA LYS A 76 -4.71 -10.57 -7.16
C LYS A 76 -5.42 -10.06 -8.41
N SER A 77 -6.09 -8.90 -8.33
CA SER A 77 -6.80 -8.31 -9.47
C SER A 77 -5.89 -7.42 -10.34
N LEU A 78 -4.68 -7.12 -9.87
CA LEU A 78 -3.74 -6.25 -10.56
C LEU A 78 -2.80 -7.03 -11.50
N THR A 79 -2.48 -6.40 -12.63
CA THR A 79 -1.38 -6.82 -13.49
C THR A 79 -0.11 -6.09 -13.04
N PRO A 80 1.00 -6.79 -12.74
CA PRO A 80 2.23 -6.17 -12.29
C PRO A 80 2.85 -5.30 -13.37
N LYS A 81 3.50 -4.22 -12.94
CA LYS A 81 4.29 -3.32 -13.78
C LYS A 81 5.78 -3.55 -13.53
N ASN A 82 6.60 -3.07 -14.47
CA ASN A 82 8.05 -3.10 -14.33
C ASN A 82 8.51 -2.51 -12.98
N ASN A 83 9.48 -3.17 -12.35
CA ASN A 83 10.05 -2.90 -11.03
C ASN A 83 9.10 -3.05 -9.83
N GLN A 84 7.84 -3.48 -10.01
CA GLN A 84 6.97 -3.81 -8.87
C GLN A 84 7.33 -5.17 -8.28
N LEU A 85 7.05 -5.34 -7.00
CA LEU A 85 7.16 -6.63 -6.33
C LEU A 85 5.86 -7.42 -6.54
N ALA A 86 6.00 -8.71 -6.79
CA ALA A 86 4.88 -9.63 -6.91
C ALA A 86 5.16 -10.91 -6.14
N VAL A 87 4.09 -11.56 -5.69
CA VAL A 87 4.15 -12.94 -5.24
C VAL A 87 3.89 -13.82 -6.44
N ILE A 88 4.82 -14.73 -6.71
CA ILE A 88 4.71 -15.75 -7.74
C ILE A 88 4.69 -17.14 -7.09
N VAL A 89 4.21 -18.12 -7.84
CA VAL A 89 4.29 -19.54 -7.46
C VAL A 89 5.37 -20.19 -8.31
N LYS A 90 6.36 -20.80 -7.66
CA LYS A 90 7.43 -21.58 -8.28
C LYS A 90 7.60 -22.88 -7.51
N GLU A 91 7.52 -24.02 -8.20
CA GLU A 91 7.62 -25.35 -7.59
C GLU A 91 6.64 -25.52 -6.40
N ASP A 92 5.39 -25.10 -6.58
CA ASP A 92 4.33 -25.10 -5.57
C ASP A 92 4.62 -24.28 -4.29
N ALA A 93 5.66 -23.45 -4.29
CA ALA A 93 6.02 -22.53 -3.21
C ALA A 93 5.81 -21.06 -3.61
N PHE A 94 5.45 -20.23 -2.62
CA PHE A 94 5.39 -18.78 -2.81
C PHE A 94 6.79 -18.18 -2.81
N GLN A 95 7.07 -17.36 -3.81
CA GLN A 95 8.31 -16.57 -3.93
C GLN A 95 7.96 -15.11 -4.18
N ILE A 96 8.85 -14.21 -3.79
CA ILE A 96 8.75 -12.78 -4.08
C ILE A 96 9.73 -12.45 -5.20
N GLU A 97 9.25 -11.77 -6.23
CA GLU A 97 10.08 -11.36 -7.36
C GLU A 97 9.82 -9.90 -7.71
N ARG A 98 10.89 -9.21 -8.13
CA ARG A 98 10.79 -7.89 -8.76
C ARG A 98 10.58 -8.07 -10.25
N ILE A 99 9.44 -7.62 -10.73
CA ILE A 99 9.01 -7.83 -12.10
C ILE A 99 9.87 -7.03 -13.08
N ASP A 100 10.53 -7.71 -14.01
CA ASP A 100 11.20 -7.11 -15.16
C ASP A 100 10.33 -7.30 -16.41
N ALA A 101 9.84 -6.19 -16.98
CA ALA A 101 9.00 -6.21 -18.18
C ALA A 101 9.75 -6.69 -19.43
N ASN A 102 11.09 -6.76 -19.40
CA ASN A 102 11.89 -7.29 -20.50
C ASN A 102 12.23 -8.77 -20.34
N SER A 103 11.90 -9.38 -19.19
CA SER A 103 12.11 -10.81 -18.97
C SER A 103 11.24 -11.62 -19.92
N LYS A 104 11.80 -12.71 -20.45
CA LYS A 104 11.08 -13.69 -21.28
C LYS A 104 10.68 -14.94 -20.49
N GLU A 105 10.96 -14.97 -19.19
CA GLU A 105 10.62 -16.10 -18.34
C GLU A 105 9.11 -16.10 -18.05
N GLU A 106 8.47 -17.23 -18.28
CA GLU A 106 7.07 -17.43 -17.86
C GLU A 106 7.03 -17.66 -16.35
N MET A 107 6.18 -16.89 -15.66
CA MET A 107 6.01 -16.94 -14.21
C MET A 107 4.54 -17.12 -13.88
N GLN A 108 4.23 -17.96 -12.89
CA GLN A 108 2.87 -18.08 -12.37
C GLN A 108 2.61 -16.99 -11.33
N LEU A 109 2.01 -15.88 -11.76
CA LEU A 109 1.64 -14.78 -10.86
C LEU A 109 0.54 -15.22 -9.88
N TRP A 110 0.76 -15.01 -8.59
CA TRP A 110 -0.29 -15.12 -7.58
C TRP A 110 -0.96 -13.77 -7.31
N GLY A 111 -0.19 -12.69 -7.20
CA GLY A 111 -0.70 -11.33 -7.02
C GLY A 111 0.40 -10.28 -6.87
N VAL A 112 0.02 -9.01 -6.96
CA VAL A 112 0.95 -7.86 -6.87
C VAL A 112 1.04 -7.36 -5.45
N ILE A 113 2.25 -7.16 -4.94
CA ILE A 113 2.46 -6.58 -3.60
C ILE A 113 2.23 -5.07 -3.73
N THR A 114 1.21 -4.56 -3.04
CA THR A 114 0.85 -3.14 -3.05
C THR A 114 1.50 -2.40 -1.89
N TYR A 115 1.64 -3.04 -0.74
CA TYR A 115 2.26 -2.47 0.46
C TYR A 115 3.03 -3.53 1.25
N VAL A 116 4.08 -3.08 1.94
CA VAL A 116 4.81 -3.83 2.97
C VAL A 116 4.64 -3.08 4.28
N ILE A 117 4.00 -3.71 5.26
CA ILE A 117 3.85 -3.20 6.62
C ILE A 117 5.00 -3.77 7.44
N LYS A 118 5.93 -2.89 7.84
CA LYS A 118 7.12 -3.27 8.60
C LYS A 118 6.78 -3.49 10.08
N SER A 119 7.13 -4.64 10.63
CA SER A 119 7.15 -4.81 12.09
C SER A 119 8.38 -4.09 12.65
N VAL A 120 8.19 -3.36 13.75
CA VAL A 120 9.27 -2.62 14.45
C VAL A 120 9.46 -3.08 15.90
N LEU A 121 8.75 -4.15 16.28
CA LEU A 121 8.82 -4.78 17.60
C LEU A 121 9.79 -5.96 17.59
#